data_AF-D4GKF7-F1
#
_entry.id   AF-D4GKF7-F1
#
_cell.length_a   1.000
_cell.length_b   1.000
_cell.length_c   1.000
_cell.angle_alpha   90.00
_cell.angle_beta   90.00
_cell.angle_gamma   90.00
#
_symmetry.space_group_name_H-M   'P 1'
#
loop_
_entity.id
_entity.type
_entity.pdbx_description
1 polymer ?
#
loop_
_entity_poly.entity_id
_entity_poly.type
_entity_poly.pdbx_seq_one_letter_code
_entity_poly.pdbx_strand_id
1 'polypeptide(L)' 'MPGEQSELPPNIATARKRMQIKASQMKANAVLLHKCEIVSSTPGCYRQAVCQGSALKVTSQ' A
#
# COMPACT_ATOMS: atom_id res chain seq x y z
N MET A 1 -17.47 -5.50 -16.26
CA MET A 1 -17.61 -4.80 -14.97
C MET A 1 -16.24 -4.73 -14.28
N PRO A 2 -15.37 -3.75 -14.59
CA PRO A 2 -14.17 -3.52 -13.80
C PRO A 2 -14.57 -2.68 -12.59
N GLY A 3 -14.48 -3.29 -11.42
CA GLY A 3 -14.92 -2.70 -10.16
C GLY A 3 -14.29 -1.34 -9.93
N GLU A 4 -15.15 -0.38 -9.59
CA GLU A 4 -14.81 0.92 -9.03
C GLU A 4 -13.63 0.82 -8.05
N GLN A 5 -12.44 1.14 -8.55
CA GLN A 5 -11.46 1.81 -7.71
C GLN A 5 -12.06 3.18 -7.45
N SER A 6 -12.71 3.29 -6.29
CA SER A 6 -13.37 4.50 -5.80
C SER A 6 -12.55 5.72 -6.22
N GLU A 7 -13.22 6.70 -6.83
CA GLU A 7 -12.73 8.03 -7.19
C GLU A 7 -12.34 8.86 -5.95
N LEU A 8 -11.69 8.23 -4.98
CA LEU A 8 -10.93 8.89 -3.94
C LEU A 8 -9.61 9.32 -4.61
N PRO A 9 -9.19 10.59 -4.47
CA PRO A 9 -7.90 11.03 -4.97
C PRO A 9 -6.83 10.05 -4.48
N PRO A 10 -5.79 9.73 -5.28
CA PRO A 10 -4.79 8.74 -4.95
C PRO A 10 -4.19 9.01 -3.56
N ASN A 11 -4.77 8.34 -2.55
CA ASN A 11 -4.52 8.68 -1.16
C ASN A 11 -3.46 7.74 -0.63
N ILE A 12 -2.29 8.33 -0.36
CA ILE A 12 -1.14 7.64 0.21
C ILE A 12 -1.52 6.97 1.54
N ALA A 13 -2.45 7.54 2.32
CA ALA A 13 -2.93 6.92 3.55
C ALA A 13 -3.66 5.59 3.30
N THR A 14 -4.50 5.51 2.25
CA THR A 14 -5.19 4.28 1.86
C THR A 14 -4.19 3.23 1.36
N ALA A 15 -3.21 3.64 0.54
CA ALA A 15 -2.15 2.75 0.07
C ALA A 15 -1.30 2.20 1.22
N ARG A 16 -0.93 3.05 2.19
CA ARG A 16 -0.22 2.67 3.41
C ARG A 16 -1.04 1.70 4.27
N LYS A 17 -2.34 1.96 4.45
CA LYS A 17 -3.23 1.07 5.21
C LYS A 17 -3.33 -0.31 4.56
N ARG A 18 -3.50 -0.38 3.23
CA ARG A 18 -3.49 -1.65 2.49
C ARG A 18 -2.15 -2.38 2.64
N MET A 19 -1.03 -1.67 2.58
CA MET A 19 0.30 -2.22 2.81
C MET A 19 0.45 -2.80 4.23
N GLN A 20 -0.01 -2.07 5.25
CA GLN A 20 0.01 -2.54 6.64
C GLN A 20 -0.83 -3.81 6.83
N ILE A 21 -2.05 -3.85 6.30
CA ILE A 21 -2.92 -5.04 6.37
C ILE A 21 -2.23 -6.24 5.72
N LYS A 22 -1.61 -6.04 4.55
CA LYS A 22 -0.87 -7.10 3.86
C LYS A 22 0.32 -7.61 4.68
N ALA A 23 1.06 -6.72 5.33
CA ALA A 23 2.14 -7.11 6.23
C ALA A 23 1.61 -7.89 7.45
N SER A 24 0.49 -7.47 8.05
CA SER A 24 -0.15 -8.20 9.14
C SER A 24 -0.60 -9.60 8.70
N GLN A 25 -1.11 -9.76 7.47
CA GLN A 25 -1.41 -11.08 6.89
C GLN A 25 -0.16 -11.96 6.74
N MET A 26 1.01 -11.35 6.54
CA MET A 26 2.31 -12.04 6.52
C MET A 26 2.87 -12.32 7.93
N LYS A 27 2.07 -12.12 8.99
CA LYS A 27 2.48 -12.26 10.41
C LYS A 27 3.62 -11.31 10.81
N ALA A 28 3.77 -10.19 10.11
CA ALA A 28 4.63 -9.09 10.51
C ALA A 28 3.89 -8.18 11.51
N ASN A 29 4.62 -7.63 12.49
CA ASN A 29 4.10 -6.69 13.49
C ASN A 29 4.50 -5.23 13.21
N ALA A 30 5.46 -5.01 12.31
CA ALA A 30 5.90 -3.69 11.89
C ALA A 30 6.03 -3.62 10.37
N VAL A 31 5.92 -2.41 9.81
CA VAL A 31 6.22 -2.16 8.41
C VAL A 31 7.15 -0.96 8.31
N LEU A 32 8.33 -1.18 7.75
CA LEU A 32 9.23 -0.09 7.39
C LEU A 32 8.79 0.47 6.04
N LEU A 33 8.30 1.71 6.02
CA LEU A 33 7.86 2.37 4.81
C LEU A 33 9.07 2.98 4.09
N HIS A 34 9.32 2.58 2.85
CA HIS A 34 10.43 3.09 2.04
C HIS A 34 10.01 4.32 1.25
N LYS A 35 8.95 4.17 0.45
CA LYS A 35 8.52 5.20 -0.49
C LYS A 35 7.04 5.07 -0.77
N CYS A 36 6.37 6.19 -0.97
CA CYS A 36 5.02 6.21 -1.52
C CYS A 36 4.98 7.18 -2.70
N GLU A 37 4.51 6.70 -3.84
CA GLU A 37 4.41 7.51 -5.06
C GLU A 37 3.08 7.25 -5.76
N ILE A 38 2.62 8.26 -6.49
CA ILE A 38 1.46 8.15 -7.35
C ILE A 38 1.96 7.80 -8.74
N VAL A 39 1.76 6.55 -9.13
CA VAL A 39 2.14 6.01 -10.42
C VAL A 39 0.94 6.09 -11.35
N SER A 40 1.10 6.72 -12.50
CA SER A 40 0.08 6.82 -13.56
C SER A 40 0.34 5.86 -14.73
N SER A 41 1.31 4.96 -14.59
CA SER A 41 1.79 4.07 -15.65
C SER A 41 1.21 2.65 -15.58
N THR A 42 0.21 2.41 -14.73
CA THR A 42 -0.43 1.09 -14.61
C THR A 42 -1.47 0.89 -15.71
N PRO A 43 -1.33 -0.14 -16.58
CA PRO A 43 -2.33 -0.43 -17.60
C PRO A 43 -3.71 -0.65 -16.95
N GLY A 44 -4.69 0.19 -17.29
CA GLY A 44 -6.04 0.14 -16.72
C GLY A 44 -6.30 1.04 -15.50
N CYS A 45 -5.32 1.81 -15.02
CA CYS A 45 -5.47 2.77 -13.92
C CYS A 45 -4.94 4.15 -14.32
N TYR A 46 -5.78 5.19 -14.29
CA TYR A 46 -5.37 6.56 -14.63
C TYR A 46 -4.24 7.05 -13.70
N ARG A 47 -4.42 6.91 -12.38
CA ARG A 47 -3.42 7.23 -11.35
C ARG A 47 -3.62 6.32 -10.13
N GLN A 48 -2.56 5.72 -9.61
CA GLN A 48 -2.62 4.87 -8.43
C GLN A 48 -1.52 5.25 -7.41
N ALA A 49 -1.89 5.42 -6.15
CA ALA A 49 -0.92 5.54 -5.07
C ALA A 49 -0.36 4.16 -4.71
N VAL A 50 0.96 4.00 -4.83
CA VAL A 50 1.70 2.79 -4.47
C VAL A 50 2.67 3.13 -3.35
N CYS A 51 2.57 2.39 -2.25
CA CYS A 51 3.53 2.44 -1.15
C CYS A 51 4.36 1.16 -1.12
N GLN A 52 5.67 1.32 -1.16
CA GLN A 52 6.64 0.26 -0.99
C GLN A 52 7.20 0.29 0.43
N GLY A 53 7.31 -0.89 1.01
CA GLY A 53 7.73 -1.08 2.39
C GLY A 53 8.20 -2.50 2.61
N SER A 54 8.96 -2.69 3.68
CA SER A 54 9.38 -4.01 4.16
C SER A 54 8.50 -4.42 5.35
N ALA A 55 7.86 -5.57 5.24
CA ALA A 55 7.16 -6.19 6.36
C ALA A 55 8.21 -6.79 7.32
N LEU A 56 8.21 -6.32 8.57
CA LEU A 56 9.18 -6.72 9.59
C LEU A 56 8.47 -7.41 10.75
N LYS A 57 9.07 -8.49 11.23
CA LYS A 57 8.67 -9.15 12.47
C LYS A 57 9.72 -8.86 13.54
N VAL A 58 9.49 -7.82 14.31
CA VAL A 58 10.35 -7.43 15.44
C VAL A 58 10.04 -8.36 16.61
N THR A 59 11.02 -9.15 17.03
CA THR A 59 10.89 -10.13 18.13
C THR A 59 11.48 -9.65 19.45
N SER A 60 12.10 -8.46 19.47
CA SER A 60 12.69 -7.85 20.65
C SER A 60 11.78 -6.77 21.22
N GLN A 61 11.20 -7.04 22.40
CA GLN A 61 10.54 -6.08 23.28
C GLN A 61 11.27 -6.10 24.63
#